data_AF-A0A3M0Y0Z7-F1
#
_entry.id   AF-A0A3M0Y0Z7-F1
#
_cell.length_a   1.000
_cell.length_b   1.000
_cell.length_c   1.000
_cell.angle_alpha   90.00
_cell.angle_beta   90.00
_cell.angle_gamma   90.00
#
_symmetry.space_group_name_H-M   'P 1'
#
loop_
_entity.id
_entity.type
_entity.pdbx_description
1 polymer ?
#
loop_
_entity_poly.entity_id
_entity_poly.type
_entity_poly.pdbx_seq_one_letter_code
_entity_poly.pdbx_strand_id
1 'polypeptide(L)'
;MTHARTIRMPIRHSVARTFAALARGLVPVAPIIAIVMAAAATGRPAAAQSASRPDPRTLCAAAIARAERDYDLPPHLLGAIAKVESGRFDAATRETFAWPWTVTARGKGRFLPTRAAAMAEIARLQARGVRNIDVGCMQINLAYHGDAFADAAQALAPVRNAAYAARFLRRLRAQWGSWTRAMGNYHSDTPRLSGPYRAKVTRIWFAERRRAARARRQSAAGS
;
A
#
# COMPACT_ATOMS: atom_id res chain seq x y z
N MET A 1 -2.98 -53.32 -12.17
CA MET A 1 -1.68 -53.92 -12.51
C MET A 1 -0.84 -52.86 -13.23
N THR A 2 0.41 -52.66 -12.79
CA THR A 2 1.56 -52.02 -13.48
C THR A 2 1.41 -50.59 -14.04
N HIS A 3 2.29 -49.60 -13.82
CA HIS A 3 3.50 -49.43 -13.00
C HIS A 3 3.85 -47.91 -13.01
N ALA A 4 4.43 -47.44 -11.92
CA ALA A 4 4.96 -46.08 -11.75
C ALA A 4 6.23 -45.82 -12.58
N ARG A 5 6.50 -44.57 -12.96
CA ARG A 5 7.88 -44.06 -13.18
C ARG A 5 8.02 -42.59 -12.73
N THR A 6 8.63 -42.45 -11.56
CA THR A 6 9.14 -41.23 -10.95
C THR A 6 10.49 -40.86 -11.59
N ILE A 7 10.67 -39.61 -12.03
CA ILE A 7 11.97 -39.11 -12.51
C ILE A 7 12.62 -38.33 -11.37
N ARG A 8 13.75 -38.87 -10.87
CA ARG A 8 14.60 -38.30 -9.81
C ARG A 8 15.86 -37.75 -10.48
N MET A 9 16.17 -36.47 -10.29
CA MET A 9 17.42 -35.86 -10.77
C MET A 9 18.60 -36.19 -9.83
N PRO A 10 19.83 -36.33 -10.37
CA PRO A 10 20.99 -36.72 -9.58
C PRO A 10 21.69 -35.57 -8.86
N ILE A 11 22.13 -35.90 -7.65
CA ILE A 11 23.03 -35.17 -6.76
C ILE A 11 24.46 -35.25 -7.34
N ARG A 12 25.21 -34.14 -7.34
CA ARG A 12 26.66 -34.15 -7.61
C ARG A 12 27.47 -33.95 -6.34
N HIS A 13 28.61 -34.63 -6.33
CA HIS A 13 29.39 -35.11 -5.20
C HIS A 13 30.31 -34.07 -4.54
N SER A 14 30.58 -34.34 -3.26
CA SER A 14 31.65 -33.84 -2.41
C SER A 14 33.03 -33.84 -3.05
N VAL A 15 33.87 -32.90 -2.61
CA VAL A 15 35.32 -33.12 -2.51
C VAL A 15 35.74 -32.80 -1.08
N ALA A 16 36.03 -33.88 -0.34
CA ALA A 16 36.78 -33.84 0.89
C ALA A 16 38.28 -33.76 0.57
N ARG A 17 39.04 -32.99 1.33
CA ARG A 17 40.51 -33.05 1.36
C ARG A 17 40.95 -33.21 2.81
N THR A 18 41.79 -34.21 3.04
CA THR A 18 42.25 -34.66 4.34
C THR A 18 43.77 -34.61 4.43
N PHE A 19 44.22 -34.39 5.66
CA PHE A 19 45.51 -34.72 6.29
C PHE A 19 46.83 -34.13 5.76
N ALA A 20 47.54 -33.42 6.64
CA ALA A 20 48.82 -33.88 7.16
C ALA A 20 49.19 -33.12 8.46
N ALA A 21 49.66 -33.85 9.45
CA ALA A 21 50.24 -33.36 10.71
C ALA A 21 51.71 -33.80 10.80
N LEU A 22 52.40 -33.30 11.84
CA LEU A 22 53.81 -33.52 12.27
C LEU A 22 54.76 -32.41 11.78
N ALA A 23 55.71 -31.88 12.55
CA ALA A 23 56.39 -32.37 13.75
C ALA A 23 56.86 -31.21 14.66
N ARG A 24 57.19 -31.53 15.91
CA ARG A 24 57.81 -30.66 16.92
C ARG A 24 59.33 -30.57 16.71
N GLY A 25 59.89 -29.39 16.93
CA GLY A 25 61.33 -29.16 17.18
C GLY A 25 61.51 -27.78 17.83
N LEU A 26 62.19 -27.72 18.98
CA LEU A 26 62.48 -26.52 19.77
C LEU A 26 63.88 -25.94 19.45
N VAL A 27 64.18 -24.79 20.09
CA VAL A 27 65.49 -24.16 20.40
C VAL A 27 65.86 -22.95 19.44
N PRO A 28 66.51 -21.84 19.87
CA PRO A 28 65.95 -20.73 20.65
C PRO A 28 66.43 -19.29 20.22
N VAL A 29 65.89 -18.25 20.90
CA VAL A 29 66.41 -16.88 21.16
C VAL A 29 66.88 -15.93 20.01
N ALA A 30 66.15 -14.83 19.79
CA ALA A 30 66.61 -13.43 20.00
C ALA A 30 65.49 -12.43 19.63
N PRO A 31 65.37 -11.28 20.34
CA PRO A 31 64.20 -10.42 20.24
C PRO A 31 64.33 -9.45 19.06
N ILE A 32 63.57 -9.69 17.99
CA ILE A 32 63.31 -8.63 17.01
C ILE A 32 62.14 -7.82 17.56
N ILE A 33 62.43 -6.60 17.97
CA ILE A 33 61.45 -5.56 18.31
C ILE A 33 60.62 -5.31 17.05
N ALA A 34 59.50 -6.01 16.93
CA ALA A 34 58.48 -5.71 15.94
C ALA A 34 57.64 -4.56 16.48
N ILE A 35 57.86 -3.36 15.93
CA ILE A 35 56.98 -2.21 16.10
C ILE A 35 55.61 -2.63 15.53
N VAL A 36 54.69 -3.02 16.41
CA VAL A 36 53.28 -3.20 16.05
C VAL A 36 52.72 -1.81 15.82
N MET A 37 52.73 -1.37 14.57
CA MET A 37 51.86 -0.27 14.12
C MET A 37 50.42 -0.77 14.24
N ALA A 38 49.82 -0.56 15.40
CA ALA A 38 48.38 -0.68 15.58
C ALA A 38 47.72 0.44 14.77
N ALA A 39 47.50 0.18 13.47
CA ALA A 39 46.57 0.96 12.68
C ALA A 39 45.17 0.68 13.24
N ALA A 40 44.78 1.46 14.25
CA ALA A 40 43.40 1.57 14.69
C ALA A 40 42.61 2.14 13.52
N ALA A 41 42.14 1.26 12.62
CA ALA A 41 41.13 1.58 11.65
C ALA A 41 39.86 1.92 12.45
N THR A 42 39.71 3.21 12.77
CA THR A 42 38.48 3.79 13.30
C THR A 42 37.45 3.77 12.18
N GLY A 43 36.92 2.58 11.90
CA GLY A 43 35.75 2.41 11.06
C GLY A 43 34.62 3.20 11.70
N ARG A 44 34.36 4.42 11.22
CA ARG A 44 33.14 5.16 11.55
C ARG A 44 31.99 4.22 11.23
N PRO A 45 31.15 3.82 12.20
CA PRO A 45 29.96 3.08 11.87
C PRO A 45 29.17 3.95 10.90
N ALA A 46 28.95 3.45 9.69
CA ALA A 46 28.03 4.07 8.76
C ALA A 46 26.67 4.06 9.47
N ALA A 47 26.26 5.22 9.98
CA ALA A 47 24.93 5.38 10.53
C ALA A 47 23.95 5.01 9.41
N ALA A 48 23.35 3.82 9.53
CA ALA A 48 22.28 3.39 8.66
C ALA A 48 21.18 4.43 8.82
N GLN A 49 21.04 5.31 7.82
CA GLN A 49 19.93 6.25 7.75
C GLN A 49 18.68 5.40 7.66
N SER A 50 18.01 5.21 8.79
CA SER A 50 16.69 4.60 8.85
C SER A 50 15.76 5.48 8.04
N ALA A 51 15.58 5.17 6.75
CA ALA A 51 14.61 5.84 5.91
C ALA A 51 13.26 5.73 6.63
N SER A 52 12.70 6.87 7.05
CA SER A 52 11.42 6.91 7.73
C SER A 52 10.38 6.27 6.81
N ARG A 53 9.63 5.30 7.33
CA ARG A 53 8.55 4.68 6.54
C ARG A 53 7.56 5.78 6.16
N PRO A 54 7.09 5.83 4.90
CA PRO A 54 6.10 6.81 4.49
C PRO A 54 4.87 6.73 5.39
N ASP A 55 4.39 7.88 5.88
CA ASP A 55 3.16 7.93 6.66
C ASP A 55 2.02 7.33 5.82
N PRO A 56 1.34 6.26 6.28
CA PRO A 56 0.22 5.66 5.56
C PRO A 56 -0.87 6.67 5.17
N ARG A 57 -1.02 7.78 5.92
CA ARG A 57 -1.93 8.89 5.59
C ARG A 57 -1.64 9.50 4.22
N THR A 58 -0.36 9.61 3.86
CA THR A 58 0.08 10.26 2.63
C THR A 58 0.01 9.34 1.41
N LEU A 59 0.06 8.02 1.60
CA LEU A 59 0.03 7.04 0.53
C LEU A 59 -1.25 7.13 -0.31
N CYS A 60 -2.41 7.22 0.34
CA CYS A 60 -3.68 7.40 -0.36
C CYS A 60 -3.74 8.76 -1.04
N ALA A 61 -3.41 9.84 -0.32
CA ALA A 61 -3.49 11.20 -0.85
C ALA A 61 -2.65 11.37 -2.13
N ALA A 62 -1.40 10.88 -2.13
CA ALA A 62 -0.52 10.95 -3.29
C ALA A 62 -1.04 10.12 -4.48
N ALA A 63 -1.47 8.88 -4.23
CA ALA A 63 -2.03 8.01 -5.26
C ALA A 63 -3.31 8.58 -5.89
N ILE A 64 -4.20 9.13 -5.05
CA ILE A 64 -5.45 9.75 -5.49
C ILE A 64 -5.17 11.02 -6.30
N ALA A 65 -4.30 11.91 -5.81
CA ALA A 65 -3.97 13.13 -6.54
C ALA A 65 -3.34 12.82 -7.91
N ARG A 66 -2.50 11.79 -7.99
CA ARG A 66 -1.98 11.29 -9.27
C ARG A 66 -3.10 10.76 -10.17
N ALA A 67 -3.98 9.92 -9.64
CA ALA A 67 -5.09 9.37 -10.40
C ALA A 67 -6.09 10.44 -10.87
N GLU A 68 -6.36 11.48 -10.09
CA GLU A 68 -7.20 12.59 -10.54
C GLU A 68 -6.60 13.30 -11.76
N ARG A 69 -5.27 13.50 -11.80
CA ARG A 69 -4.58 14.09 -12.95
C ARG A 69 -4.54 13.14 -14.14
N ASP A 70 -4.08 11.90 -13.95
CA ASP A 70 -3.89 10.92 -15.03
C ASP A 70 -5.19 10.59 -15.76
N TYR A 71 -6.34 10.77 -15.11
CA TYR A 71 -7.66 10.44 -15.65
C TYR A 71 -8.55 11.67 -15.87
N ASP A 72 -8.02 12.89 -15.78
CA ASP A 72 -8.76 14.15 -15.98
C ASP A 72 -10.03 14.24 -15.13
N LEU A 73 -9.93 13.81 -13.87
CA LEU A 73 -11.04 13.95 -12.92
C LEU A 73 -11.10 15.38 -12.39
N PRO A 74 -12.31 15.87 -12.05
CA PRO A 74 -12.43 17.12 -11.31
C PRO A 74 -11.56 17.08 -10.04
N PRO A 75 -10.77 18.14 -9.76
CA PRO A 75 -9.91 18.16 -8.59
C PRO A 75 -10.67 17.90 -7.30
N HIS A 76 -10.08 17.08 -6.43
CA HIS A 76 -10.60 16.68 -5.12
C HIS A 76 -11.85 15.78 -5.14
N LEU A 77 -12.37 15.36 -6.30
CA LEU A 77 -13.54 14.49 -6.38
C LEU A 77 -13.23 13.09 -5.85
N LEU A 78 -12.18 12.46 -6.36
CA LEU A 78 -11.77 11.12 -5.94
C LEU A 78 -11.27 11.14 -4.50
N GLY A 79 -10.61 12.24 -4.09
CA GLY A 79 -10.25 12.48 -2.69
C GLY A 79 -11.46 12.54 -1.75
N ALA A 80 -12.56 13.17 -2.16
CA ALA A 80 -13.78 13.21 -1.37
C ALA A 80 -14.45 11.83 -1.25
N ILE A 81 -14.46 11.05 -2.33
CA ILE A 81 -14.92 9.65 -2.33
C ILE A 81 -14.08 8.84 -1.33
N ALA A 82 -12.75 8.91 -1.42
CA ALA A 82 -11.84 8.16 -0.54
C ALA A 82 -12.07 8.44 0.96
N LYS A 83 -12.38 9.70 1.32
CA LYS A 83 -12.72 10.07 2.72
C LYS A 83 -14.06 9.49 3.18
N VAL A 84 -15.01 9.24 2.28
CA VAL A 84 -16.25 8.54 2.62
C VAL A 84 -16.01 7.04 2.77
N GLU A 85 -15.19 6.47 1.88
CA GLU A 85 -14.92 5.04 1.77
C GLU A 85 -14.03 4.50 2.91
N SER A 86 -12.85 5.09 3.09
CA SER A 86 -11.83 4.62 4.03
C SER A 86 -11.37 5.71 5.01
N GLY A 87 -12.24 6.69 5.26
CA GLY A 87 -11.94 7.84 6.12
C GLY A 87 -11.67 7.43 7.56
N ARG A 88 -10.47 7.74 8.05
CA ARG A 88 -10.10 7.67 9.46
C ARG A 88 -9.93 9.09 9.99
N PHE A 89 -10.59 9.39 11.11
CA PHE A 89 -10.45 10.67 11.80
C PHE A 89 -9.19 10.66 12.68
N ASP A 90 -8.44 11.75 12.62
CA ASP A 90 -7.30 12.02 13.50
C ASP A 90 -7.62 13.23 14.37
N ALA A 91 -7.67 12.99 15.68
CA ALA A 91 -8.03 14.00 16.66
C ALA A 91 -6.97 15.10 16.80
N ALA A 92 -5.69 14.79 16.55
CA ALA A 92 -4.61 15.77 16.70
C ALA A 92 -4.66 16.85 15.61
N THR A 93 -4.92 16.44 14.37
CA THR A 93 -5.05 17.34 13.22
C THR A 93 -6.49 17.81 12.99
N ARG A 94 -7.48 17.15 13.61
CA ARG A 94 -8.92 17.31 13.36
C ARG A 94 -9.28 17.06 11.89
N GLU A 95 -8.53 16.19 11.22
CA GLU A 95 -8.73 15.86 9.83
C GLU A 95 -9.23 14.42 9.64
N THR A 96 -9.91 14.20 8.51
CA THR A 96 -10.21 12.85 8.01
C THR A 96 -9.37 12.60 6.76
N PHE A 97 -8.64 11.48 6.76
CA PHE A 97 -7.87 10.99 5.62
C PHE A 97 -8.28 9.57 5.26
N ALA A 98 -8.10 9.21 3.99
CA ALA A 98 -8.27 7.83 3.52
C ALA A 98 -7.15 6.95 4.05
N TRP A 99 -7.47 5.76 4.53
CA TRP A 99 -6.49 4.82 5.08
C TRP A 99 -6.22 3.66 4.10
N PRO A 100 -4.96 3.40 3.72
CA PRO A 100 -4.64 2.48 2.63
C PRO A 100 -4.85 1.01 2.98
N TRP A 101 -4.85 0.67 4.27
CA TRP A 101 -4.92 -0.72 4.75
C TRP A 101 -6.27 -1.01 5.39
N THR A 102 -7.33 -0.49 4.76
CA THR A 102 -8.71 -0.68 5.21
C THR A 102 -9.28 -1.95 4.57
N VAL A 103 -9.92 -2.80 5.39
CA VAL A 103 -10.60 -4.02 4.94
C VAL A 103 -12.01 -4.06 5.53
N THR A 104 -13.01 -3.98 4.66
CA THR A 104 -14.42 -3.99 5.04
C THR A 104 -15.08 -5.27 4.55
N ALA A 105 -15.82 -5.94 5.43
CA ALA A 105 -16.63 -7.10 5.07
C ALA A 105 -17.79 -7.23 6.05
N ARG A 106 -18.96 -7.69 5.56
CA ARG A 106 -20.19 -7.84 6.39
C ARG A 106 -20.55 -6.56 7.17
N GLY A 107 -20.39 -5.40 6.52
CA GLY A 107 -20.67 -4.08 7.12
C GLY A 107 -19.66 -3.63 8.18
N LYS A 108 -18.58 -4.38 8.45
CA LYS A 108 -17.56 -4.03 9.45
C LYS A 108 -16.25 -3.66 8.78
N GLY A 109 -15.88 -2.38 8.85
CA GLY A 109 -14.59 -1.86 8.40
C GLY A 109 -13.52 -1.98 9.47
N ARG A 110 -12.29 -2.30 9.05
CA ARG A 110 -11.10 -2.39 9.93
C ARG A 110 -9.96 -1.57 9.33
N PHE A 111 -9.39 -0.67 10.12
CA PHE A 111 -8.19 0.09 9.76
C PHE A 111 -6.94 -0.62 10.27
N LEU A 112 -6.26 -1.37 9.41
CA LEU A 112 -5.12 -2.18 9.85
C LEU A 112 -3.80 -1.40 9.75
N PRO A 113 -2.80 -1.67 10.61
CA PRO A 113 -1.61 -0.82 10.70
C PRO A 113 -0.69 -0.93 9.48
N THR A 114 -0.72 -2.07 8.77
CA THR A 114 0.19 -2.36 7.67
C THR A 114 -0.50 -3.11 6.53
N ARG A 115 0.12 -3.08 5.35
CA ARG A 115 -0.30 -3.90 4.20
C ARG A 115 -0.31 -5.40 4.54
N ALA A 116 0.67 -5.89 5.30
CA ALA A 116 0.74 -7.28 5.71
C ALA A 116 -0.44 -7.67 6.62
N ALA A 117 -0.80 -6.80 7.58
CA ALA A 117 -1.97 -7.02 8.42
C ALA A 117 -3.28 -7.03 7.60
N ALA A 118 -3.43 -6.12 6.63
CA ALA A 118 -4.55 -6.12 5.68
C ALA A 118 -4.64 -7.42 4.87
N MET A 119 -3.52 -7.91 4.35
CA MET A 119 -3.47 -9.19 3.63
C MET A 119 -3.83 -10.39 4.52
N ALA A 120 -3.34 -10.41 5.77
CA ALA A 120 -3.69 -11.45 6.73
C ALA A 120 -5.20 -11.46 7.04
N GLU A 121 -5.81 -10.28 7.20
CA GLU A 121 -7.25 -10.18 7.42
C GLU A 121 -8.06 -10.62 6.19
N ILE A 122 -7.64 -10.26 4.98
CA ILE A 122 -8.28 -10.72 3.74
C ILE A 122 -8.21 -12.25 3.65
N ALA A 123 -7.02 -12.84 3.84
CA ALA A 123 -6.84 -14.29 3.81
C ALA A 123 -7.72 -14.99 4.86
N ARG A 124 -7.78 -14.44 6.09
CA ARG A 124 -8.63 -14.96 7.17
C ARG A 124 -10.13 -14.91 6.82
N LEU A 125 -10.58 -13.84 6.16
CA LEU A 125 -11.96 -13.70 5.71
C LEU A 125 -12.28 -14.69 4.59
N GLN A 126 -11.41 -14.83 3.60
CA GLN A 126 -11.55 -15.76 2.49
C GLN A 126 -11.57 -17.22 2.95
N ALA A 127 -10.71 -17.59 3.91
CA ALA A 127 -10.71 -18.92 4.52
C ALA A 127 -12.05 -19.26 5.22
N ARG A 128 -12.84 -18.25 5.58
CA ARG A 128 -14.20 -18.41 6.14
C ARG A 128 -15.30 -18.29 5.07
N GLY A 129 -14.95 -18.38 3.79
CA GLY A 129 -15.87 -18.29 2.65
C GLY A 129 -16.38 -16.87 2.37
N VAL A 130 -15.81 -15.83 2.98
CA VAL A 130 -16.24 -14.45 2.73
C VAL A 130 -15.65 -13.96 1.40
N ARG A 131 -16.51 -13.67 0.43
CA ARG A 131 -16.11 -13.12 -0.88
C ARG A 131 -16.30 -11.61 -1.00
N ASN A 132 -17.38 -11.10 -0.42
CA ASN A 132 -17.73 -9.68 -0.45
C ASN A 132 -16.83 -8.89 0.52
N ILE A 133 -15.68 -8.46 0.02
CA ILE A 133 -14.61 -7.78 0.76
C ILE A 133 -14.19 -6.53 -0.01
N ASP A 134 -14.27 -5.37 0.63
CA ASP A 134 -13.82 -4.09 0.09
C ASP A 134 -12.44 -3.73 0.64
N VAL A 135 -11.52 -3.28 -0.23
CA VAL A 135 -10.13 -3.05 0.15
C VAL A 135 -9.58 -1.68 -0.26
N GLY A 136 -8.71 -1.15 0.61
CA GLY A 136 -7.82 -0.04 0.29
C GLY A 136 -8.44 1.35 0.39
N CYS A 137 -7.69 2.34 -0.12
CA CYS A 137 -8.07 3.76 -0.09
C CYS A 137 -9.49 4.03 -0.63
N MET A 138 -9.88 3.28 -1.66
CA MET A 138 -11.09 3.48 -2.43
C MET A 138 -12.14 2.40 -2.20
N GLN A 139 -11.93 1.50 -1.22
CA GLN A 139 -12.82 0.39 -0.88
C GLN A 139 -13.28 -0.41 -2.10
N ILE A 140 -12.34 -0.86 -2.93
CA ILE A 140 -12.67 -1.64 -4.12
C ILE A 140 -13.10 -3.04 -3.71
N ASN A 141 -14.28 -3.44 -4.17
CA ASN A 141 -14.86 -4.73 -3.84
C ASN A 141 -14.23 -5.89 -4.63
N LEU A 142 -13.63 -6.86 -3.94
CA LEU A 142 -12.97 -8.00 -4.56
C LEU A 142 -13.93 -8.98 -5.24
N ALA A 143 -15.20 -9.06 -4.81
CA ALA A 143 -16.18 -9.94 -5.46
C ALA A 143 -16.66 -9.39 -6.81
N TYR A 144 -16.78 -8.06 -6.95
CA TYR A 144 -17.28 -7.42 -8.17
C TYR A 144 -16.17 -6.95 -9.11
N HIS A 145 -14.98 -6.66 -8.57
CA HIS A 145 -13.91 -5.98 -9.30
C HIS A 145 -12.54 -6.68 -9.19
N GLY A 146 -12.49 -7.87 -8.57
CA GLY A 146 -11.26 -8.61 -8.34
C GLY A 146 -10.46 -8.90 -9.62
N ASP A 147 -11.14 -9.26 -10.70
CA ASP A 147 -10.52 -9.64 -11.99
C ASP A 147 -9.76 -8.49 -12.67
N ALA A 148 -9.94 -7.25 -12.20
CA ALA A 148 -9.15 -6.12 -12.68
C ALA A 148 -7.74 -6.05 -12.07
N PHE A 149 -7.41 -6.97 -11.15
CA PHE A 149 -6.14 -7.05 -10.46
C PHE A 149 -5.57 -8.46 -10.55
N ALA A 150 -4.24 -8.58 -10.50
CA ALA A 150 -3.57 -9.88 -10.44
C ALA A 150 -3.91 -10.64 -9.15
N ASP A 151 -4.03 -9.91 -8.03
CA ASP A 151 -4.36 -10.46 -6.72
C ASP A 151 -4.87 -9.36 -5.76
N ALA A 152 -5.30 -9.77 -4.56
CA ALA A 152 -5.75 -8.86 -3.51
C ALA A 152 -4.64 -7.90 -3.04
N ALA A 153 -3.36 -8.29 -3.13
CA ALA A 153 -2.25 -7.44 -2.74
C ALA A 153 -2.08 -6.27 -3.72
N GLN A 154 -2.32 -6.49 -5.01
CA GLN A 154 -2.36 -5.47 -6.04
C GLN A 154 -3.60 -4.58 -5.88
N ALA A 155 -4.77 -5.16 -5.56
CA ALA A 155 -5.97 -4.38 -5.25
C ALA A 155 -5.80 -3.46 -4.04
N LEU A 156 -5.03 -3.85 -3.04
CA LEU A 156 -4.67 -3.01 -1.87
C LEU A 156 -3.62 -1.94 -2.17
N ALA A 157 -2.82 -2.07 -3.24
CA ALA A 157 -1.74 -1.13 -3.52
C ALA A 157 -2.32 0.26 -3.85
N PRO A 158 -1.99 1.33 -3.10
CA PRO A 158 -2.67 2.63 -3.21
C PRO A 158 -2.75 3.18 -4.65
N VAL A 159 -1.65 3.08 -5.41
CA VAL A 159 -1.59 3.53 -6.81
C VAL A 159 -2.54 2.74 -7.70
N ARG A 160 -2.59 1.41 -7.57
CA ARG A 160 -3.46 0.54 -8.38
C ARG A 160 -4.92 0.68 -7.98
N ASN A 161 -5.18 0.78 -6.69
CA ASN A 161 -6.50 0.99 -6.09
C ASN A 161 -7.12 2.32 -6.57
N ALA A 162 -6.38 3.43 -6.46
CA ALA A 162 -6.82 4.74 -6.91
C ALA A 162 -6.98 4.82 -8.44
N ALA A 163 -6.06 4.23 -9.21
CA ALA A 163 -6.17 4.20 -10.67
C ALA A 163 -7.39 3.39 -11.14
N TYR A 164 -7.71 2.27 -10.49
CA TYR A 164 -8.93 1.52 -10.77
C TYR A 164 -10.17 2.35 -10.48
N ALA A 165 -10.25 2.97 -9.29
CA ALA A 165 -11.37 3.81 -8.90
C ALA A 165 -11.60 4.97 -9.87
N ALA A 166 -10.52 5.61 -10.34
CA ALA A 166 -10.60 6.69 -11.32
C ALA A 166 -11.19 6.22 -12.67
N ARG A 167 -10.71 5.08 -13.21
CA ARG A 167 -11.30 4.49 -14.43
C ARG A 167 -12.76 4.13 -14.25
N PHE A 168 -13.10 3.54 -13.11
CA PHE A 168 -14.47 3.16 -12.81
C PHE A 168 -15.39 4.38 -12.73
N LEU A 169 -14.96 5.44 -12.04
CA LEU A 169 -15.72 6.68 -11.94
C LEU A 169 -15.90 7.36 -13.32
N ARG A 170 -14.89 7.30 -14.20
CA ARG A 170 -15.04 7.78 -15.59
C ARG A 170 -16.06 6.98 -16.39
N ARG A 171 -16.06 5.65 -16.26
CA ARG A 171 -17.08 4.79 -16.89
C ARG A 171 -18.48 5.18 -16.43
N LEU A 172 -18.67 5.37 -15.13
CA LEU A 172 -19.93 5.84 -14.57
C LEU A 172 -20.30 7.23 -15.09
N ARG A 173 -19.32 8.14 -15.23
CA ARG A 173 -19.55 9.47 -15.82
C ARG A 173 -19.98 9.40 -17.28
N ALA A 174 -19.40 8.50 -18.07
CA ALA A 174 -19.78 8.28 -19.45
C ALA A 174 -21.21 7.70 -19.53
N GLN A 175 -21.53 6.72 -18.70
CA GLN A 175 -22.85 6.09 -18.64
C GLN A 175 -23.96 7.05 -18.21
N TRP A 176 -23.69 7.90 -17.21
CA TRP A 176 -24.74 8.70 -16.55
C TRP A 176 -24.75 10.18 -16.90
N GLY A 177 -23.79 10.67 -17.69
CA GLY A 177 -23.81 12.05 -18.17
C GLY A 177 -23.47 13.13 -17.13
N SER A 178 -23.17 12.77 -15.88
CA SER A 178 -22.93 13.73 -14.79
C SER A 178 -21.99 13.19 -13.72
N TRP A 179 -21.06 14.03 -13.23
CA TRP A 179 -20.16 13.67 -12.12
C TRP A 179 -20.94 13.43 -10.82
N THR A 180 -22.01 14.20 -10.60
CA THR A 180 -22.91 14.05 -9.47
C THR A 180 -23.67 12.72 -9.50
N ARG A 181 -24.07 12.24 -10.69
CA ARG A 181 -24.64 10.90 -10.84
C ARG A 181 -23.56 9.82 -10.70
N ALA A 182 -22.40 10.01 -11.33
CA ALA A 182 -21.30 9.06 -11.27
C ALA A 182 -20.83 8.80 -9.83
N MET A 183 -20.67 9.85 -9.00
CA MET A 183 -20.27 9.67 -7.60
C MET A 183 -21.31 8.89 -6.79
N GLY A 184 -22.62 9.08 -7.02
CA GLY A 184 -23.65 8.30 -6.33
C GLY A 184 -23.59 6.83 -6.72
N ASN A 185 -23.47 6.58 -8.03
CA ASN A 185 -23.37 5.24 -8.60
C ASN A 185 -22.04 4.54 -8.32
N TYR A 186 -21.02 5.26 -7.84
CA TYR A 186 -19.77 4.67 -7.39
C TYR A 186 -20.01 3.70 -6.23
N HIS A 187 -20.92 4.05 -5.31
CA HIS A 187 -21.28 3.23 -4.16
C HIS A 187 -22.32 2.16 -4.50
N SER A 188 -23.38 2.56 -5.21
CA SER A 188 -24.45 1.67 -5.65
C SER A 188 -25.31 2.37 -6.70
N ASP A 189 -25.85 1.62 -7.66
CA ASP A 189 -26.86 2.11 -8.61
C ASP A 189 -28.28 2.15 -8.02
N THR A 190 -28.48 1.56 -6.84
CA THR A 190 -29.77 1.56 -6.15
C THR A 190 -30.06 2.96 -5.59
N PRO A 191 -31.15 3.65 -6.00
CA PRO A 191 -31.40 5.05 -5.64
C PRO A 191 -31.40 5.34 -4.14
N ARG A 192 -31.96 4.42 -3.33
CA ARG A 192 -32.02 4.54 -1.86
C ARG A 192 -30.64 4.54 -1.20
N LEU A 193 -29.64 3.93 -1.83
CA LEU A 193 -28.26 3.88 -1.33
C LEU A 193 -27.40 5.01 -1.94
N SER A 194 -27.60 5.30 -3.22
CA SER A 194 -26.80 6.28 -3.95
C SER A 194 -27.09 7.74 -3.54
N GLY A 195 -28.34 8.05 -3.17
CA GLY A 195 -28.76 9.40 -2.77
C GLY A 195 -28.03 9.94 -1.53
N PRO A 196 -28.13 9.27 -0.36
CA PRO A 196 -27.42 9.68 0.86
C PRO A 196 -25.90 9.71 0.68
N TYR A 197 -25.35 8.72 -0.02
CA TYR A 197 -23.92 8.65 -0.32
C TYR A 197 -23.45 9.86 -1.13
N ARG A 198 -24.15 10.18 -2.22
CA ARG A 198 -23.88 11.34 -3.08
C ARG A 198 -23.89 12.65 -2.29
N ALA A 199 -24.87 12.85 -1.40
CA ALA A 199 -24.94 14.03 -0.56
C ALA A 199 -23.69 14.16 0.35
N LYS A 200 -23.26 13.05 0.97
CA LYS A 200 -22.06 12.99 1.81
C LYS A 200 -20.80 13.35 1.02
N VAL A 201 -20.59 12.74 -0.15
CA VAL A 201 -19.42 13.02 -1.02
C VAL A 201 -19.45 14.46 -1.51
N THR A 202 -20.59 14.97 -1.96
CA THR A 202 -20.73 16.36 -2.47
C THR A 202 -20.32 17.38 -1.41
N ARG A 203 -20.76 17.19 -0.16
CA ARG A 203 -20.40 18.07 0.96
C ARG A 203 -18.89 18.11 1.18
N ILE A 204 -18.23 16.95 1.20
CA ILE A 204 -16.78 16.85 1.39
C ILE A 204 -16.05 17.48 0.20
N TRP A 205 -16.45 17.14 -1.03
CA TRP A 205 -15.83 17.63 -2.24
C TRP A 205 -15.83 19.16 -2.34
N PHE A 206 -16.97 19.80 -2.07
CA PHE A 206 -17.05 21.25 -2.06
C PHE A 206 -16.27 21.88 -0.90
N ALA A 207 -16.20 21.24 0.26
CA ALA A 207 -15.35 21.71 1.36
C ALA A 207 -13.86 21.69 0.98
N GLU A 208 -13.37 20.62 0.33
CA GLU A 208 -11.99 20.54 -0.14
C GLU A 208 -11.67 21.59 -1.19
N ARG A 209 -12.56 21.77 -2.18
CA ARG A 209 -12.36 22.81 -3.21
C ARG A 209 -12.27 24.21 -2.60
N ARG A 210 -13.10 24.52 -1.60
CA ARG A 210 -13.03 25.80 -0.87
C ARG A 210 -11.73 25.95 -0.07
N ARG A 211 -11.26 24.88 0.59
CA ARG A 211 -9.97 24.88 1.29
C ARG A 211 -8.82 25.16 0.33
N ALA A 212 -8.76 24.44 -0.80
CA ALA A 212 -7.73 24.62 -1.81
C ALA A 212 -7.74 26.04 -2.41
N ALA A 213 -8.92 26.59 -2.70
CA ALA A 213 -9.03 27.96 -3.21
C ALA A 213 -8.54 29.01 -2.20
N ARG A 214 -8.83 28.82 -0.90
CA ARG A 214 -8.33 29.71 0.17
C ARG A 214 -6.82 29.64 0.30
N ALA A 215 -6.24 28.44 0.32
CA ALA A 215 -4.81 28.25 0.40
C ALA A 215 -4.08 28.96 -0.77
N ARG A 216 -4.58 28.80 -2.00
CA ARG A 216 -4.02 29.49 -3.19
C ARG A 216 -4.04 31.02 -3.06
N ARG A 217 -5.14 31.58 -2.54
CA ARG A 217 -5.26 33.04 -2.32
C ARG A 217 -4.26 33.53 -1.27
N GLN A 218 -4.07 32.78 -0.19
CA GLN A 218 -3.12 33.12 0.86
C GLN A 218 -1.68 33.08 0.35
N SER A 219 -1.32 32.06 -0.43
CA SER A 219 0.00 31.98 -1.07
C SER A 219 0.26 33.15 -2.03
N ALA A 220 -0.76 33.53 -2.82
CA ALA A 220 -0.66 34.65 -3.75
C ALA A 220 -0.61 36.03 -3.07
N ALA A 221 -1.19 36.17 -1.87
CA ALA A 221 -1.18 37.43 -1.12
C ALA A 221 0.08 37.61 -0.25
N GLY A 222 0.85 36.54 -0.03
CA GLY A 222 2.10 36.56 0.74
C GLY A 222 3.37 36.48 -0.14
N SER A 223 3.21 36.53 -1.47
CA SER A 223 4.31 36.63 -2.45
C SER A 223 4.34 38.04 -3.03
#